data_AF-A0AAD3HU05-F1
#
_entry.id   AF-A0AAD3HU05-F1
#
_cell.length_a   1.000
_cell.length_b   1.000
_cell.length_c   1.000
_cell.angle_alpha   90.00
_cell.angle_beta   90.00
_cell.angle_gamma   90.00
#
_symmetry.space_group_name_H-M   'P 1'
#
loop_
_entity.id
_entity.type
_entity.pdbx_description
1 polymer ?
#
loop_
_entity_poly.entity_id
_entity_poly.type
_entity_poly.pdbx_seq_one_letter_code
_entity_poly.pdbx_strand_id
1 'polypeptide(L)'
;MYSSSSAIYPMPGGGSAGSATSRFTPADFKYNGRVALALLPCLLTMATIGGASVLSCLTIGAMVVYLMDALQYREGAFSCAWLTLLCADVAFTFSLLSSSDAPVLLQLFMIFATLFLSALTGMWASLQFKWLQMQYPAAAIYFERCVLTASLPLAAVLHTLGLATFVPYSDVPYYLAVLLVALYYLLGRPLMSSFYNVKAGPAALGGGPAVGPEAVVQTRADGALMAALVAVLPAATYAAVHSVVLFFPLHLYAMLLLLGGMPLALALMPGGMWWLAPAVPPPVNATASGGQRSAAAAAATYGNTPYISTPSRGLAGFLRRVVLAGALLVALVGFEGRVVFHGFGQYIQLPSPWNWLAVTFALFGCAGVGLAHVTGALGEQGVDVTVAGSFLLLCTTAGALAAGVPFLWLPAPLLAACGLSLFYESRSLREYLVFVVGAFATSVWFIRQHYWFLELPVSGMRLHTLVKLVLAALVPALTVPGLVVAGASSHLVGGLLVLQGGLLCVMEERMYAAGHEEGAPEVMYPGWLVMATSLLGLAAARLLTSRARITPLASWLLHSLYGAKAAMLLIPEAALVLPAALLLAATLAPYFLYGPSTLLNVP
;
A
#
# COMPACT_ATOMS: atom_id res chain seq x y z
N MET A 1 46.96 60.08 -44.92
CA MET A 1 46.37 61.42 -44.69
C MET A 1 44.90 61.18 -44.35
N TYR A 2 44.54 61.38 -43.07
CA TYR A 2 43.19 61.53 -42.49
C TYR A 2 42.10 60.46 -42.73
N SER A 3 41.19 60.14 -41.81
CA SER A 3 41.10 60.28 -40.34
C SER A 3 39.78 59.64 -39.88
N SER A 4 39.81 59.02 -38.70
CA SER A 4 38.81 59.08 -37.60
C SER A 4 37.30 59.05 -37.89
N SER A 5 36.57 58.19 -37.15
CA SER A 5 35.96 58.55 -35.85
C SER A 5 35.21 57.35 -35.22
N SER A 6 35.59 56.95 -34.00
CA SER A 6 34.79 57.01 -32.74
C SER A 6 33.82 55.81 -32.54
N ALA A 7 33.62 55.18 -31.38
CA ALA A 7 33.90 55.56 -30.00
C ALA A 7 33.94 54.31 -29.08
N ILE A 8 34.60 54.55 -27.95
CA ILE A 8 34.77 53.72 -26.75
C ILE A 8 33.43 53.38 -26.09
N TYR A 9 33.26 52.13 -25.64
CA TYR A 9 32.47 51.79 -24.47
C TYR A 9 33.28 50.86 -23.53
N PRO A 10 33.32 51.15 -22.22
CA PRO A 10 34.14 50.43 -21.27
C PRO A 10 33.47 49.13 -20.80
N MET A 11 34.30 48.11 -20.59
CA MET A 11 33.96 46.87 -19.91
C MET A 11 33.44 47.16 -18.48
N PRO A 12 32.27 46.64 -18.08
CA PRO A 12 31.95 46.48 -16.67
C PRO A 12 32.43 45.10 -16.21
N GLY A 13 33.49 45.13 -15.39
CA GLY A 13 33.65 44.28 -14.21
C GLY A 13 33.75 42.76 -14.43
N GLY A 14 34.97 42.24 -14.20
CA GLY A 14 35.17 40.84 -13.88
C GLY A 14 34.36 40.44 -12.64
N GLY A 15 33.17 39.88 -12.86
CA GLY A 15 32.50 39.03 -11.90
C GLY A 15 33.10 37.64 -12.02
N SER A 16 33.68 37.14 -10.94
CA SER A 16 34.09 35.74 -10.79
C SER A 16 33.07 34.81 -11.44
N ALA A 17 33.47 34.09 -12.49
CA ALA A 17 32.72 32.95 -12.99
C ALA A 17 32.59 31.97 -11.82
N GLY A 18 31.45 32.03 -11.12
CA GLY A 18 31.10 31.04 -10.13
C GLY A 18 31.17 29.69 -10.82
N SER A 19 32.04 28.82 -10.34
CA SER A 19 32.11 27.41 -10.72
C SER A 19 30.68 26.89 -10.88
N ALA A 20 30.29 26.55 -12.10
CA ALA A 20 29.02 25.90 -12.35
C ALA A 20 29.10 24.52 -11.69
N THR A 21 28.76 24.45 -10.41
CA THR A 21 28.64 23.18 -9.67
C THR A 21 27.73 22.26 -10.48
N SER A 22 28.24 21.10 -10.88
CA SER A 22 27.46 20.13 -11.64
C SER A 22 26.21 19.76 -10.86
N ARG A 23 25.06 19.79 -11.54
CA ARG A 23 23.77 19.36 -10.97
C ARG A 23 23.71 17.86 -10.69
N PHE A 24 24.68 17.10 -11.20
CA PHE A 24 24.86 15.68 -10.97
C PHE A 24 25.91 15.43 -9.88
N THR A 25 25.58 14.54 -8.94
CA THR A 25 26.50 14.01 -7.93
C THR A 25 26.40 12.49 -7.89
N PRO A 26 27.50 11.74 -8.11
CA PRO A 26 27.52 10.29 -7.92
C PRO A 26 27.12 9.93 -6.48
N ALA A 27 26.19 8.99 -6.35
CA ALA A 27 25.61 8.59 -5.07
C ALA A 27 25.13 7.14 -5.13
N ASP A 28 24.85 6.55 -3.97
CA ASP A 28 24.22 5.24 -3.93
C ASP A 28 22.76 5.34 -4.40
N PHE A 29 22.30 4.36 -5.17
CA PHE A 29 20.95 4.39 -5.72
C PHE A 29 19.89 4.26 -4.60
N LYS A 30 19.10 5.32 -4.42
CA LYS A 30 18.18 5.46 -3.28
C LYS A 30 17.03 4.45 -3.30
N TYR A 31 16.63 3.99 -4.48
CA TYR A 31 15.40 3.22 -4.68
C TYR A 31 15.61 1.72 -4.87
N ASN A 32 16.79 1.21 -4.50
CA ASN A 32 17.15 -0.21 -4.64
C ASN A 32 16.06 -1.16 -4.14
N GLY A 33 15.58 -0.99 -2.91
CA GLY A 33 14.53 -1.84 -2.34
C GLY A 33 13.19 -1.76 -3.10
N ARG A 34 12.83 -0.58 -3.63
CA ARG A 34 11.56 -0.40 -4.35
C ARG A 34 11.59 -1.06 -5.71
N VAL A 35 12.71 -0.93 -6.42
CA VAL A 35 12.92 -1.57 -7.72
C VAL A 35 13.05 -3.09 -7.56
N ALA A 36 13.75 -3.56 -6.53
CA ALA A 36 13.87 -4.98 -6.23
C ALA A 36 12.50 -5.63 -5.98
N LEU A 37 11.61 -4.96 -5.23
CA LEU A 37 10.24 -5.44 -5.00
C LEU A 37 9.39 -5.52 -6.28
N ALA A 38 9.75 -4.77 -7.33
CA ALA A 38 9.08 -4.84 -8.63
C ALA A 38 9.71 -5.88 -9.56
N LEU A 39 11.04 -5.91 -9.68
CA LEU A 39 11.75 -6.73 -10.66
C LEU A 39 12.07 -8.15 -10.19
N LEU A 40 12.33 -8.39 -8.90
CA LEU A 40 12.67 -9.73 -8.42
C LEU A 40 11.51 -10.72 -8.58
N PRO A 41 10.24 -10.38 -8.26
CA PRO A 41 9.15 -11.29 -8.53
C PRO A 41 8.96 -11.50 -10.04
N CYS A 42 9.23 -10.50 -10.88
CA CYS A 42 9.25 -10.68 -12.33
C CYS A 42 10.31 -11.69 -12.80
N LEU A 43 11.54 -11.63 -12.26
CA LEU A 43 12.59 -12.61 -12.57
C LEU A 43 12.21 -14.01 -12.08
N LEU A 44 11.53 -14.10 -10.93
CA LEU A 44 10.97 -15.35 -10.46
C LEU A 44 9.92 -15.89 -11.43
N THR A 45 9.00 -15.06 -11.93
CA THR A 45 8.01 -15.48 -12.93
C THR A 45 8.64 -15.94 -14.24
N MET A 46 9.72 -15.28 -14.67
CA MET A 46 10.50 -15.70 -15.84
C MET A 46 11.14 -17.07 -15.60
N ALA A 47 11.69 -17.31 -14.40
CA ALA A 47 12.28 -18.59 -14.03
C ALA A 47 11.24 -19.71 -13.88
N THR A 48 10.05 -19.42 -13.34
CA THR A 48 8.98 -20.42 -13.20
C THR A 48 8.40 -20.82 -14.55
N ILE A 49 8.21 -19.86 -15.47
CA ILE A 49 7.69 -20.15 -16.82
C ILE A 49 8.77 -20.77 -17.71
N GLY A 50 10.01 -20.29 -17.61
CA GLY A 50 11.15 -20.79 -18.39
C GLY A 50 11.76 -22.10 -17.87
N GLY A 51 11.34 -22.56 -16.70
CA GLY A 51 11.76 -23.82 -16.11
C GLY A 51 13.23 -23.86 -15.66
N ALA A 52 13.77 -25.07 -15.59
CA ALA A 52 15.08 -25.34 -14.99
C ALA A 52 16.24 -24.66 -15.72
N SER A 53 16.17 -24.51 -17.05
CA SER A 53 17.23 -23.89 -17.85
C SER A 53 17.42 -22.42 -17.47
N VAL A 54 16.34 -21.65 -17.43
CA VAL A 54 16.35 -20.23 -17.05
C VAL A 54 16.78 -20.06 -15.59
N LEU A 55 16.22 -20.87 -14.68
CA LEU A 55 16.60 -20.83 -13.26
C LEU A 55 18.10 -21.13 -13.05
N SER A 56 18.63 -22.14 -13.75
CA SER A 56 20.06 -22.48 -13.69
C SER A 56 20.95 -21.36 -14.22
N CYS A 57 20.56 -20.70 -15.32
CA CYS A 57 21.29 -19.59 -15.89
C CYS A 57 21.34 -18.39 -14.92
N LEU A 58 20.20 -18.02 -14.33
CA LEU A 58 20.12 -16.92 -13.37
C LEU A 58 20.90 -17.21 -12.08
N THR A 59 20.81 -18.43 -11.54
CA THR A 59 21.50 -18.82 -10.30
C THR A 59 23.02 -18.89 -10.48
N ILE A 60 23.50 -19.62 -11.50
CA ILE A 60 24.93 -19.74 -11.79
C ILE A 60 25.49 -18.37 -12.17
N GLY A 61 24.79 -17.61 -13.01
CA GLY A 61 25.23 -16.27 -13.39
C GLY A 61 25.31 -15.31 -12.21
N ALA A 62 24.34 -15.34 -11.29
CA ALA A 62 24.41 -14.56 -10.05
C ALA A 62 25.62 -14.94 -9.18
N MET A 63 25.94 -16.24 -9.08
CA MET A 63 27.14 -16.70 -8.36
C MET A 63 28.43 -16.20 -9.02
N VAL A 64 28.51 -16.20 -10.35
CA VAL A 64 29.67 -15.69 -11.10
C VAL A 64 29.81 -14.18 -10.92
N VAL A 65 28.71 -13.42 -11.02
CA VAL A 65 28.72 -11.97 -10.77
C VAL A 65 29.20 -11.66 -9.36
N TYR A 66 28.69 -12.39 -8.36
CA TYR A 66 29.12 -12.24 -6.98
C TYR A 66 30.61 -12.56 -6.80
N LEU A 67 31.11 -13.62 -7.44
CA LEU A 67 32.54 -13.96 -7.40
C LEU A 67 33.41 -12.86 -8.02
N MET A 68 33.02 -12.33 -9.18
CA MET A 68 33.75 -11.25 -9.85
C MET A 68 33.75 -9.96 -9.00
N ASP A 69 32.64 -9.64 -8.34
CA ASP A 69 32.54 -8.50 -7.44
C ASP A 69 33.39 -8.70 -6.17
N ALA A 70 33.38 -9.92 -5.60
CA ALA A 70 34.24 -10.29 -4.47
C ALA A 70 35.74 -10.17 -4.80
N LEU A 71 36.13 -10.47 -6.05
CA LEU A 71 37.48 -10.28 -6.57
C LEU A 71 37.81 -8.82 -6.92
N GLN A 72 36.89 -7.88 -6.70
CA GLN A 72 37.01 -6.46 -7.05
C GLN A 72 37.17 -6.19 -8.56
N TYR A 73 36.86 -7.15 -9.43
CA TYR A 73 36.91 -6.99 -10.87
C TYR A 73 35.59 -6.44 -11.42
N ARG A 74 35.40 -5.13 -11.24
CA ARG A 74 34.12 -4.43 -11.49
C ARG A 74 33.63 -4.52 -12.93
N GLU A 75 34.52 -4.40 -13.92
CA GLU A 75 34.18 -4.49 -15.34
C GLU A 75 33.76 -5.91 -15.74
N GLY A 76 34.40 -6.92 -15.15
CA GLY A 76 34.00 -8.32 -15.29
C GLY A 76 32.64 -8.60 -14.67
N ALA A 77 32.40 -8.14 -13.43
CA ALA A 77 31.11 -8.28 -12.78
C ALA A 77 29.97 -7.63 -13.59
N PHE A 78 30.20 -6.43 -14.13
CA PHE A 78 29.28 -5.75 -15.03
C PHE A 78 28.97 -6.56 -16.30
N SER A 79 30.02 -7.06 -16.96
CA SER A 79 29.89 -7.84 -18.20
C SER A 79 29.19 -9.17 -17.97
N CYS A 80 29.53 -9.88 -16.87
CA CYS A 80 28.89 -11.12 -16.46
C CYS A 80 27.40 -10.93 -16.15
N ALA A 81 27.01 -9.79 -15.56
CA ALA A 81 25.60 -9.51 -15.27
C ALA A 81 24.77 -9.42 -16.55
N TRP A 82 25.22 -8.64 -17.55
CA TRP A 82 24.54 -8.53 -18.84
C TRP A 82 24.56 -9.85 -19.64
N LEU A 83 25.68 -10.56 -19.63
CA LEU A 83 25.79 -11.87 -20.29
C LEU A 83 24.83 -12.89 -19.67
N THR A 84 24.70 -12.91 -18.35
CA THR A 84 23.76 -13.79 -17.63
C THR A 84 22.32 -13.54 -18.08
N LEU A 85 21.92 -12.27 -18.18
CA LEU A 85 20.57 -11.90 -18.61
C LEU A 85 20.31 -12.27 -20.07
N LEU A 86 21.29 -12.05 -20.94
CA LEU A 86 21.22 -12.48 -22.34
C LEU A 86 21.07 -14.00 -22.46
N CYS A 87 21.88 -14.78 -21.73
CA CYS A 87 21.79 -16.23 -21.71
C CYS A 87 20.44 -16.71 -21.17
N ALA A 88 19.89 -16.03 -20.16
CA ALA A 88 18.57 -16.34 -19.61
C ALA A 88 17.45 -16.11 -20.64
N ASP A 89 17.51 -15.02 -21.43
CA ASP A 89 16.54 -14.75 -22.50
C ASP A 89 16.62 -15.79 -23.63
N VAL A 90 17.82 -16.21 -24.02
CA VAL A 90 18.00 -17.27 -25.03
C VAL A 90 17.43 -18.59 -24.52
N ALA A 91 17.73 -18.96 -23.27
CA ALA A 91 17.18 -20.16 -22.64
C ALA A 91 15.65 -20.11 -22.55
N PHE A 92 15.09 -18.95 -22.16
CA PHE A 92 13.64 -18.74 -22.09
C PHE A 92 12.98 -18.88 -23.46
N THR A 93 13.55 -18.22 -24.47
CA THR A 93 13.03 -18.25 -25.85
C THR A 93 13.03 -19.67 -26.40
N PHE A 94 14.12 -20.42 -26.20
CA PHE A 94 14.19 -21.81 -26.62
C PHE A 94 13.17 -22.69 -25.89
N SER A 95 13.02 -22.51 -24.57
CA SER A 95 12.02 -23.25 -23.78
C SER A 95 10.60 -22.95 -24.26
N LEU A 96 10.29 -21.68 -24.53
CA LEU A 96 8.97 -21.25 -24.98
C LEU A 96 8.63 -21.81 -26.36
N LEU A 97 9.56 -21.72 -27.33
CA LEU A 97 9.33 -22.18 -28.70
C LEU A 97 9.27 -23.70 -28.82
N SER A 98 9.96 -24.43 -27.95
CA SER A 98 10.00 -25.90 -28.00
C SER A 98 8.85 -26.57 -27.26
N SER A 99 8.36 -25.95 -26.18
CA SER A 99 7.46 -26.61 -25.22
C SER A 99 6.06 -26.01 -25.15
N SER A 100 5.82 -24.83 -25.73
CA SER A 100 4.54 -24.12 -25.60
C SER A 100 3.63 -24.28 -26.81
N ASP A 101 2.39 -24.71 -26.56
CA ASP A 101 1.31 -24.73 -27.55
C ASP A 101 0.57 -23.38 -27.67
N ALA A 102 1.07 -22.32 -27.01
CA ALA A 102 0.45 -21.01 -27.02
C ALA A 102 0.41 -20.40 -28.43
N PRO A 103 -0.58 -19.55 -28.77
CA PRO A 103 -0.61 -18.83 -30.04
C PRO A 103 0.68 -18.03 -30.28
N VAL A 104 1.17 -18.02 -31.52
CA VAL A 104 2.44 -17.36 -31.92
C VAL A 104 2.51 -15.89 -31.44
N LEU A 105 1.40 -15.16 -31.55
CA LEU A 105 1.33 -13.77 -31.10
C LEU A 105 1.60 -13.63 -29.59
N LEU A 106 1.06 -14.53 -28.77
CA LEU A 106 1.31 -14.54 -27.33
C LEU A 106 2.77 -14.90 -27.04
N GLN A 107 3.34 -15.86 -27.77
CA GLN A 107 4.75 -16.21 -27.62
C GLN A 107 5.67 -15.01 -27.94
N LEU A 108 5.37 -14.24 -28.99
CA LEU A 108 6.12 -13.03 -29.34
C LEU A 108 6.02 -11.96 -28.25
N PHE A 109 4.82 -11.73 -27.69
CA PHE A 109 4.66 -10.77 -26.59
C PHE A 109 5.39 -11.22 -25.32
N MET A 110 5.43 -12.52 -25.03
CA MET A 110 6.18 -13.08 -23.91
C MET A 110 7.68 -12.86 -24.08
N ILE A 111 8.23 -13.15 -25.25
CA ILE A 111 9.65 -12.90 -25.57
C ILE A 111 9.97 -11.41 -25.42
N PHE A 112 9.11 -10.53 -25.92
CA PHE A 112 9.30 -9.09 -25.77
C PHE A 112 9.27 -8.65 -24.31
N ALA A 113 8.35 -9.18 -23.50
CA ALA A 113 8.26 -8.87 -22.08
C ALA A 113 9.50 -9.35 -21.30
N THR A 114 10.05 -10.53 -21.59
CA THR A 114 11.26 -11.04 -20.93
C THR A 114 12.51 -10.28 -21.38
N LEU A 115 12.66 -9.96 -22.66
CA LEU A 115 13.74 -9.09 -23.14
C LEU A 115 13.71 -7.72 -22.44
N PHE A 116 12.52 -7.16 -22.26
CA PHE A 116 12.36 -5.89 -21.54
C PHE A 116 12.69 -6.01 -20.05
N LEU A 117 12.33 -7.13 -19.41
CA LEU A 117 12.74 -7.45 -18.04
C LEU A 117 14.25 -7.54 -17.89
N SER A 118 14.91 -8.28 -18.76
CA SER A 118 16.37 -8.42 -18.79
C SER A 118 17.04 -7.08 -19.02
N ALA A 119 16.53 -6.25 -19.95
CA ALA A 119 17.04 -4.90 -20.16
C ALA A 119 16.91 -4.02 -18.90
N LEU A 120 15.73 -3.97 -18.25
CA LEU A 120 15.54 -3.17 -17.04
C LEU A 120 16.36 -3.68 -15.85
N THR A 121 16.48 -5.00 -15.70
CA THR A 121 17.32 -5.62 -14.66
C THR A 121 18.79 -5.29 -14.90
N GLY A 122 19.26 -5.34 -16.15
CA GLY A 122 20.59 -4.94 -16.54
C GLY A 122 20.87 -3.47 -16.27
N MET A 123 19.92 -2.57 -16.58
CA MET A 123 20.01 -1.14 -16.23
C MET A 123 20.06 -0.93 -14.71
N TRP A 124 19.24 -1.66 -13.95
CA TRP A 124 19.24 -1.59 -12.48
C TRP A 124 20.56 -2.09 -11.87
N ALA A 125 21.12 -3.19 -12.38
CA ALA A 125 22.44 -3.68 -12.00
C ALA A 125 23.54 -2.66 -12.36
N SER A 126 23.44 -2.04 -13.55
CA SER A 126 24.39 -1.03 -14.03
C SER A 126 24.49 0.18 -13.10
N LEU A 127 23.37 0.60 -12.49
CA LEU A 127 23.33 1.72 -11.53
C LEU A 127 24.14 1.47 -10.24
N GLN A 128 24.44 0.21 -9.90
CA GLN A 128 25.24 -0.11 -8.70
C GLN A 128 26.73 0.21 -8.88
N PHE A 129 27.21 0.34 -10.11
CA PHE A 129 28.62 0.58 -10.40
C PHE A 129 28.95 2.09 -10.39
N LYS A 130 29.64 2.55 -9.33
CA LYS A 130 30.04 3.98 -9.18
C LYS A 130 30.90 4.50 -10.33
N TRP A 131 31.74 3.64 -10.91
CA TRP A 131 32.57 4.00 -12.07
C TRP A 131 31.72 4.43 -13.28
N LEU A 132 30.61 3.73 -13.55
CA LEU A 132 29.69 4.06 -14.64
C LEU A 132 29.06 5.44 -14.41
N GLN A 133 28.69 5.74 -13.16
CA GLN A 133 28.13 7.04 -12.79
C GLN A 133 29.12 8.19 -12.99
N MET A 134 30.41 7.96 -12.74
CA MET A 134 31.45 8.97 -12.90
C MET A 134 31.84 9.21 -14.36
N GLN A 135 31.94 8.13 -15.16
CA GLN A 135 32.34 8.25 -16.57
C GLN A 135 31.18 8.63 -17.49
N TYR A 136 29.97 8.13 -17.22
CA TYR A 136 28.79 8.29 -18.08
C TYR A 136 27.58 8.79 -17.27
N PRO A 137 27.62 10.02 -16.73
CA PRO A 137 26.55 10.55 -15.88
C PRO A 137 25.19 10.65 -16.59
N ALA A 138 25.18 10.93 -17.90
CA ALA A 138 23.96 10.96 -18.70
C ALA A 138 23.29 9.58 -18.79
N ALA A 139 24.08 8.51 -18.93
CA ALA A 139 23.58 7.14 -18.96
C ALA A 139 22.98 6.74 -17.60
N ALA A 140 23.62 7.15 -16.48
CA ALA A 140 23.09 6.89 -15.14
C ALA A 140 21.72 7.56 -14.91
N ILE A 141 21.54 8.82 -15.33
CA ILE A 141 20.25 9.51 -15.24
C ILE A 141 19.19 8.83 -16.12
N TYR A 142 19.57 8.42 -17.34
CA TYR A 142 18.67 7.72 -18.25
C TYR A 142 18.23 6.35 -17.69
N PHE A 143 19.17 5.56 -17.18
CA PHE A 143 18.88 4.28 -16.52
C PHE A 143 18.01 4.45 -15.29
N GLU A 144 18.29 5.44 -14.43
CA GLU A 144 17.42 5.75 -13.29
C GLU A 144 15.99 6.05 -13.76
N ARG A 145 15.82 6.88 -14.79
CA ARG A 145 14.50 7.19 -15.35
C ARG A 145 13.81 5.95 -15.89
N CYS A 146 14.47 5.18 -16.76
CA CYS A 146 13.89 3.97 -17.35
C CYS A 146 13.49 2.94 -16.28
N VAL A 147 14.35 2.67 -15.30
CA VAL A 147 14.06 1.72 -14.24
C VAL A 147 12.88 2.17 -13.37
N LEU A 148 12.81 3.46 -13.02
CA LEU A 148 11.71 3.99 -12.20
C LEU A 148 10.40 4.18 -12.97
N THR A 149 10.43 4.42 -14.28
CA THR A 149 9.20 4.60 -15.09
C THR A 149 8.65 3.28 -15.61
N ALA A 150 9.51 2.37 -16.05
CA ALA A 150 9.07 1.18 -16.78
C ALA A 150 8.89 -0.07 -15.92
N SER A 151 9.41 -0.07 -14.69
CA SER A 151 9.27 -1.22 -13.77
C SER A 151 7.81 -1.53 -13.42
N LEU A 152 6.97 -0.52 -13.17
CA LEU A 152 5.56 -0.74 -12.83
C LEU A 152 4.77 -1.33 -14.02
N PRO A 153 4.81 -0.78 -15.25
CA PRO A 153 4.17 -1.39 -16.41
C PRO A 153 4.63 -2.82 -16.71
N LEU A 154 5.93 -3.08 -16.62
CA LEU A 154 6.46 -4.43 -16.82
C LEU A 154 5.96 -5.39 -15.73
N ALA A 155 6.05 -4.97 -14.47
CA ALA A 155 5.56 -5.74 -13.33
C ALA A 155 4.06 -6.04 -13.46
N ALA A 156 3.28 -5.12 -14.00
CA ALA A 156 1.86 -5.33 -14.25
C ALA A 156 1.60 -6.49 -15.24
N VAL A 157 2.47 -6.69 -16.23
CA VAL A 157 2.36 -7.80 -17.19
C VAL A 157 2.90 -9.10 -16.59
N LEU A 158 4.10 -9.10 -16.01
CA LEU A 158 4.72 -10.33 -15.53
C LEU A 158 4.09 -10.86 -14.25
N HIS A 159 3.64 -9.98 -13.35
CA HIS A 159 2.94 -10.41 -12.15
C HIS A 159 1.55 -10.98 -12.44
N THR A 160 0.84 -10.58 -13.51
CA THR A 160 -0.42 -11.25 -13.87
C THR A 160 -0.18 -12.70 -14.24
N LEU A 161 0.85 -12.94 -15.05
CA LEU A 161 1.26 -14.28 -15.47
C LEU A 161 1.75 -15.12 -14.28
N GLY A 162 2.55 -14.52 -13.40
CA GLY A 162 3.00 -15.15 -12.17
C GLY A 162 1.87 -15.49 -11.21
N LEU A 163 0.94 -14.56 -10.97
CA LEU A 163 -0.21 -14.82 -10.10
C LEU A 163 -1.06 -15.97 -10.63
N ALA A 164 -1.22 -16.07 -11.95
CA ALA A 164 -1.96 -17.15 -12.60
C ALA A 164 -1.33 -18.55 -12.41
N THR A 165 -0.06 -18.65 -11.99
CA THR A 165 0.55 -19.96 -11.67
C THR A 165 0.30 -20.40 -10.23
N PHE A 166 -0.10 -19.50 -9.33
CA PHE A 166 -0.26 -19.80 -7.90
C PHE A 166 -1.70 -19.65 -7.38
N VAL A 167 -2.55 -18.91 -8.10
CA VAL A 167 -3.90 -18.53 -7.67
C VAL A 167 -4.90 -18.93 -8.75
N PRO A 168 -6.12 -19.36 -8.39
CA PRO A 168 -7.20 -19.57 -9.36
C PRO A 168 -7.40 -18.34 -10.27
N TYR A 169 -7.58 -18.59 -11.57
CA TYR A 169 -7.71 -17.53 -12.58
C TYR A 169 -8.81 -16.50 -12.25
N SER A 170 -9.88 -16.92 -11.57
CA SER A 170 -10.99 -16.05 -11.15
C SER A 170 -10.56 -14.93 -10.20
N ASP A 171 -9.50 -15.17 -9.42
CA ASP A 171 -9.11 -14.30 -8.31
C ASP A 171 -7.91 -13.42 -8.67
N VAL A 172 -7.14 -13.79 -9.69
CA VAL A 172 -5.97 -13.04 -10.20
C VAL A 172 -6.21 -11.52 -10.30
N PRO A 173 -7.36 -11.03 -10.84
CA PRO A 173 -7.61 -9.60 -10.94
C PRO A 173 -7.61 -8.86 -9.60
N TYR A 174 -8.07 -9.49 -8.52
CA TYR A 174 -8.12 -8.87 -7.19
C TYR A 174 -6.73 -8.80 -6.55
N TYR A 175 -5.92 -9.85 -6.69
CA TYR A 175 -4.52 -9.85 -6.23
C TYR A 175 -3.69 -8.83 -7.02
N LEU A 176 -3.89 -8.79 -8.34
CA LEU A 176 -3.25 -7.81 -9.21
C LEU A 176 -3.59 -6.39 -8.78
N ALA A 177 -4.87 -6.11 -8.49
CA ALA A 177 -5.33 -4.82 -7.99
C ALA A 177 -4.53 -4.33 -6.77
N VAL A 178 -4.43 -5.15 -5.73
CA VAL A 178 -3.69 -4.82 -4.51
C VAL A 178 -2.20 -4.58 -4.79
N LEU A 179 -1.59 -5.48 -5.57
CA LEU A 179 -0.19 -5.42 -5.93
C LEU A 179 0.15 -4.17 -6.76
N LEU A 180 -0.69 -3.79 -7.72
CA LEU A 180 -0.51 -2.59 -8.53
C LEU A 180 -0.65 -1.31 -7.71
N VAL A 181 -1.59 -1.26 -6.76
CA VAL A 181 -1.70 -0.14 -5.83
C VAL A 181 -0.44 -0.02 -4.96
N ALA A 182 0.09 -1.14 -4.47
CA ALA A 182 1.34 -1.16 -3.70
C ALA A 182 2.55 -0.70 -4.53
N LEU A 183 2.69 -1.20 -5.76
CA LEU A 183 3.75 -0.78 -6.68
C LEU A 183 3.61 0.70 -7.07
N TYR A 184 2.38 1.19 -7.26
CA TYR A 184 2.13 2.61 -7.51
C TYR A 184 2.54 3.49 -6.32
N TYR A 185 2.28 3.05 -5.10
CA TYR A 185 2.75 3.76 -3.90
C TYR A 185 4.28 3.85 -3.84
N LEU A 186 4.97 2.78 -4.26
CA LEU A 186 6.44 2.72 -4.25
C LEU A 186 7.08 3.52 -5.39
N LEU A 187 6.53 3.43 -6.60
CA LEU A 187 7.16 3.86 -7.84
C LEU A 187 6.40 4.97 -8.59
N GLY A 188 5.07 5.06 -8.45
CA GLY A 188 4.23 5.99 -9.23
C GLY A 188 4.06 7.39 -8.62
N ARG A 189 4.56 7.60 -7.40
CA ARG A 189 4.62 8.92 -6.74
C ARG A 189 5.84 9.71 -7.23
N PRO A 190 5.83 11.06 -7.16
CA PRO A 190 6.95 11.86 -7.64
C PRO A 190 8.23 11.52 -6.85
N LEU A 191 9.18 10.87 -7.52
CA LEU A 191 10.46 10.47 -6.96
C LEU A 191 11.53 11.49 -7.33
N MET A 192 12.32 11.89 -6.33
CA MET A 192 13.51 12.72 -6.55
C MET A 192 14.63 11.88 -7.14
N SER A 193 15.39 12.40 -8.10
CA SER A 193 16.57 11.70 -8.63
C SER A 193 17.59 11.45 -7.51
N SER A 194 18.17 10.25 -7.53
CA SER A 194 19.23 9.83 -6.61
C SER A 194 20.52 10.63 -6.81
N PHE A 195 20.70 11.18 -8.02
CA PHE A 195 21.92 11.87 -8.43
C PHE A 195 21.78 13.39 -8.47
N TYR A 196 20.65 13.94 -8.01
CA TYR A 196 20.39 15.37 -8.03
C TYR A 196 21.12 16.13 -6.92
N ASN A 197 21.94 17.12 -7.31
CA ASN A 197 22.65 17.99 -6.40
C ASN A 197 21.79 19.20 -6.00
N VAL A 198 21.15 19.11 -4.83
CA VAL A 198 20.31 20.19 -4.27
C VAL A 198 21.10 21.50 -4.07
N LYS A 199 22.40 21.43 -3.77
CA LYS A 199 23.24 22.62 -3.55
C LYS A 199 23.57 23.38 -4.85
N ALA A 200 23.43 22.72 -6.00
CA ALA A 200 23.63 23.30 -7.33
C ALA A 200 22.31 23.77 -7.98
N GLY A 201 21.18 23.67 -7.27
CA GLY A 201 19.87 24.13 -7.73
C GLY A 201 19.75 25.66 -7.74
N PRO A 202 18.78 26.24 -8.48
CA PRO A 202 18.53 27.68 -8.46
C PRO A 202 18.23 28.16 -7.03
N ALA A 203 18.65 29.38 -6.69
CA ALA A 203 18.33 29.95 -5.39
C ALA A 203 16.81 30.17 -5.28
N ALA A 204 16.19 29.68 -4.21
CA ALA A 204 14.81 29.97 -3.88
C ALA A 204 14.66 31.46 -3.54
N LEU A 205 13.44 32.01 -3.70
CA LEU A 205 13.08 33.29 -3.09
C LEU A 205 13.36 33.18 -1.58
N GLY A 206 14.40 33.86 -1.08
CA GLY A 206 14.89 33.72 0.30
C GLY A 206 16.26 33.06 0.47
N GLY A 207 17.03 32.84 -0.60
CA GLY A 207 18.47 32.52 -0.55
C GLY A 207 18.83 31.07 -0.18
N GLY A 208 17.86 30.18 0.02
CA GLY A 208 18.08 28.74 0.20
C GLY A 208 18.09 27.98 -1.13
N PRO A 209 18.64 26.75 -1.19
CA PRO A 209 18.60 25.92 -2.40
C PRO A 209 17.16 25.55 -2.78
N ALA A 210 16.71 25.87 -4.00
CA ALA A 210 15.41 25.45 -4.52
C ALA A 210 15.52 24.11 -5.26
N VAL A 211 14.53 23.25 -5.04
CA VAL A 211 14.34 22.04 -5.84
C VAL A 211 13.64 22.42 -7.14
N GLY A 212 14.35 22.32 -8.26
CA GLY A 212 13.77 22.56 -9.58
C GLY A 212 12.85 21.42 -10.05
N PRO A 213 12.00 21.65 -11.07
CA PRO A 213 11.16 20.59 -11.66
C PRO A 213 11.99 19.43 -12.23
N GLU A 214 13.23 19.70 -12.64
CA GLU A 214 14.22 18.73 -13.12
C GLU A 214 14.70 17.73 -12.05
N ALA A 215 14.38 17.96 -10.77
CA ALA A 215 14.75 17.05 -9.70
C ALA A 215 13.86 15.80 -9.66
N VAL A 216 12.68 15.86 -10.28
CA VAL A 216 11.74 14.73 -10.33
C VAL A 216 12.05 13.85 -11.53
N VAL A 217 12.24 12.55 -11.29
CA VAL A 217 12.60 11.60 -12.35
C VAL A 217 11.49 11.42 -13.38
N GLN A 218 10.23 11.44 -12.91
CA GLN A 218 9.05 11.12 -13.70
C GLN A 218 8.32 12.38 -14.15
N THR A 219 7.79 12.35 -15.37
CA THR A 219 6.90 13.40 -15.87
C THR A 219 5.46 13.17 -15.41
N ARG A 220 4.60 14.19 -15.55
CA ARG A 220 3.16 14.04 -15.26
C ARG A 220 2.49 13.02 -16.17
N ALA A 221 2.92 12.93 -17.42
CA ALA A 221 2.42 11.96 -18.37
C ALA A 221 2.74 10.53 -17.88
N ASP A 222 3.97 10.30 -17.42
CA ASP A 222 4.37 9.02 -16.84
C ASP A 222 3.50 8.65 -15.63
N GLY A 223 3.32 9.59 -14.70
CA GLY A 223 2.47 9.39 -13.52
C GLY A 223 0.98 9.15 -13.84
N ALA A 224 0.44 9.81 -14.87
CA ALA A 224 -0.92 9.62 -15.33
C ALA A 224 -1.11 8.27 -16.04
N LEU A 225 -0.14 7.84 -16.86
CA LEU A 225 -0.16 6.53 -17.52
C LEU A 225 -0.06 5.39 -16.51
N MET A 226 0.80 5.51 -15.50
CA MET A 226 0.85 4.53 -14.41
C MET A 226 -0.46 4.48 -13.61
N ALA A 227 -1.07 5.64 -13.33
CA ALA A 227 -2.35 5.69 -12.64
C ALA A 227 -3.47 5.05 -13.48
N ALA A 228 -3.51 5.31 -14.78
CA ALA A 228 -4.46 4.70 -15.70
C ALA A 228 -4.28 3.17 -15.78
N LEU A 229 -3.03 2.70 -15.84
CA LEU A 229 -2.71 1.28 -15.82
C LEU A 229 -3.23 0.60 -14.55
N VAL A 230 -2.96 1.18 -13.38
CA VAL A 230 -3.42 0.65 -12.08
C VAL A 230 -4.95 0.67 -11.99
N ALA A 231 -5.60 1.71 -12.52
CA ALA A 231 -7.05 1.86 -12.50
C ALA A 231 -7.78 0.85 -13.41
N VAL A 232 -7.22 0.55 -14.59
CA VAL A 232 -7.95 -0.19 -15.64
C VAL A 232 -7.52 -1.65 -15.73
N LEU A 233 -6.24 -1.98 -15.51
CA LEU A 233 -5.72 -3.33 -15.78
C LEU A 233 -6.41 -4.43 -14.96
N PRO A 234 -6.70 -4.26 -13.65
CA PRO A 234 -7.46 -5.26 -12.89
C PRO A 234 -8.85 -5.53 -13.47
N ALA A 235 -9.58 -4.48 -13.86
CA ALA A 235 -10.89 -4.63 -14.49
C ALA A 235 -10.78 -5.31 -15.87
N ALA A 236 -9.80 -4.92 -16.68
CA ALA A 236 -9.56 -5.52 -18.00
C ALA A 236 -9.18 -7.01 -17.90
N THR A 237 -8.34 -7.38 -16.94
CA THR A 237 -7.99 -8.79 -16.68
C THR A 237 -9.20 -9.59 -16.20
N TYR A 238 -10.05 -9.01 -15.33
CA TYR A 238 -11.31 -9.64 -14.93
C TYR A 238 -12.25 -9.87 -16.12
N ALA A 239 -12.36 -8.88 -17.01
CA ALA A 239 -13.19 -8.94 -18.21
C ALA A 239 -12.70 -10.03 -19.17
N ALA A 240 -11.38 -10.15 -19.34
CA ALA A 240 -10.77 -11.16 -20.19
C ALA A 240 -11.06 -12.57 -19.66
N VAL A 241 -10.85 -12.80 -18.36
CA VAL A 241 -11.09 -14.10 -17.71
C VAL A 241 -12.57 -14.50 -17.77
N HIS A 242 -13.48 -13.56 -17.56
CA HIS A 242 -14.93 -13.83 -17.45
C HIS A 242 -15.72 -13.35 -18.68
N SER A 243 -15.08 -13.21 -19.84
CA SER A 243 -15.67 -12.59 -21.04
C SER A 243 -17.01 -13.22 -21.47
N VAL A 244 -17.14 -14.54 -21.32
CA VAL A 244 -18.36 -15.30 -21.66
C VAL A 244 -19.52 -15.03 -20.70
N VAL A 245 -19.22 -14.80 -19.43
CA VAL A 245 -20.19 -14.71 -18.32
C VAL A 245 -20.30 -13.30 -17.74
N LEU A 246 -19.74 -12.31 -18.44
CA LEU A 246 -19.58 -10.96 -17.92
C LEU A 246 -20.90 -10.26 -17.58
N PHE A 247 -21.97 -10.59 -18.29
CA PHE A 247 -23.29 -9.98 -18.15
C PHE A 247 -24.13 -10.55 -17.00
N PHE A 248 -23.67 -11.61 -16.31
CA PHE A 248 -24.34 -12.04 -15.10
C PHE A 248 -24.13 -11.02 -13.98
N PRO A 249 -25.14 -10.79 -13.11
CA PRO A 249 -25.12 -9.70 -12.12
C PRO A 249 -23.89 -9.76 -11.21
N LEU A 250 -23.47 -10.97 -10.79
CA LEU A 250 -22.29 -11.17 -9.95
C LEU A 250 -21.00 -10.63 -10.59
N HIS A 251 -20.81 -10.87 -11.89
CA HIS A 251 -19.63 -10.44 -12.64
C HIS A 251 -19.67 -8.95 -12.96
N LEU A 252 -20.87 -8.40 -13.16
CA LEU A 252 -21.06 -6.96 -13.31
C LEU A 252 -20.69 -6.21 -12.01
N TYR A 253 -21.15 -6.68 -10.84
CA TYR A 253 -20.77 -6.10 -9.56
C TYR A 253 -19.28 -6.22 -9.26
N ALA A 254 -18.66 -7.36 -9.60
CA ALA A 254 -17.21 -7.52 -9.53
C ALA A 254 -16.45 -6.50 -10.40
N MET A 255 -16.94 -6.27 -11.62
CA MET A 255 -16.34 -5.30 -12.53
C MET A 255 -16.44 -3.88 -11.98
N LEU A 256 -17.62 -3.49 -11.46
CA LEU A 256 -17.83 -2.20 -10.81
C LEU A 256 -16.93 -2.05 -9.58
N LEU A 257 -16.76 -3.12 -8.78
CA LEU A 257 -15.88 -3.09 -7.62
C LEU A 257 -14.43 -2.81 -8.01
N LEU A 258 -13.92 -3.42 -9.08
CA LEU A 258 -12.56 -3.19 -9.58
C LEU A 258 -12.42 -1.80 -10.23
N LEU A 259 -13.36 -1.41 -11.09
CA LEU A 259 -13.38 -0.12 -11.79
C LEU A 259 -13.53 1.07 -10.85
N GLY A 260 -14.29 0.94 -9.77
CA GLY A 260 -14.42 1.98 -8.74
C GLY A 260 -13.33 1.90 -7.68
N GLY A 261 -12.99 0.68 -7.24
CA GLY A 261 -12.06 0.45 -6.14
C GLY A 261 -10.63 0.89 -6.43
N MET A 262 -10.12 0.67 -7.65
CA MET A 262 -8.74 1.05 -7.98
C MET A 262 -8.55 2.58 -8.05
N PRO A 263 -9.39 3.35 -8.77
CA PRO A 263 -9.34 4.82 -8.70
C PRO A 263 -9.58 5.36 -7.30
N LEU A 264 -10.46 4.75 -6.50
CA LEU A 264 -10.70 5.13 -5.12
C LEU A 264 -9.42 4.97 -4.27
N ALA A 265 -8.71 3.85 -4.42
CA ALA A 265 -7.45 3.62 -3.71
C ALA A 265 -6.38 4.66 -4.10
N LEU A 266 -6.25 4.98 -5.39
CA LEU A 266 -5.35 6.04 -5.88
C LEU A 266 -5.76 7.43 -5.34
N ALA A 267 -7.06 7.68 -5.21
CA ALA A 267 -7.59 8.96 -4.74
C ALA A 267 -7.35 9.22 -3.26
N LEU A 268 -7.49 8.17 -2.45
CA LEU A 268 -7.25 8.16 -1.01
C LEU A 268 -5.75 8.17 -0.69
N MET A 269 -4.91 7.64 -1.59
CA MET A 269 -3.46 7.60 -1.41
C MET A 269 -2.85 9.02 -1.37
N PRO A 270 -1.99 9.33 -0.37
CA PRO A 270 -1.27 10.59 -0.32
C PRO A 270 -0.38 10.79 -1.55
N GLY A 271 -0.65 11.84 -2.32
CA GLY A 271 0.06 12.13 -3.58
C GLY A 271 -0.31 11.20 -4.74
N GLY A 272 -1.35 10.38 -4.64
CA GLY A 272 -1.72 9.44 -5.69
C GLY A 272 -2.25 10.08 -6.98
N MET A 273 -2.70 11.35 -6.91
CA MET A 273 -3.12 12.14 -8.07
C MET A 273 -2.21 13.36 -8.34
N TRP A 274 -0.92 13.25 -8.03
CA TRP A 274 0.04 14.36 -8.20
C TRP A 274 0.16 14.85 -9.66
N TRP A 275 -0.20 14.01 -10.62
CA TRP A 275 -0.22 14.37 -12.04
C TRP A 275 -1.35 15.35 -12.41
N LEU A 276 -2.41 15.47 -11.59
CA LEU A 276 -3.48 16.47 -11.77
C LEU A 276 -3.07 17.88 -11.31
N ALA A 277 -2.26 18.00 -10.26
CA ALA A 277 -1.81 19.29 -9.74
C ALA A 277 -0.37 19.21 -9.25
N PRO A 278 0.52 20.15 -9.67
CA PRO A 278 1.87 20.20 -9.15
C PRO A 278 1.82 20.40 -7.63
N ALA A 279 2.48 19.52 -6.91
CA ALA A 279 2.81 19.79 -5.53
C ALA A 279 4.04 20.71 -5.53
N VAL A 280 3.83 21.98 -5.17
CA VAL A 280 4.91 22.96 -5.00
C VAL A 280 5.65 22.59 -3.72
N PRO A 281 6.96 22.29 -3.76
CA PRO A 281 7.70 22.01 -2.53
C PRO A 281 7.65 23.27 -1.64
N PRO A 282 7.41 23.12 -0.33
CA PRO A 282 7.55 24.25 0.59
C PRO A 282 8.99 24.78 0.53
N PRO A 283 9.20 26.10 0.61
CA PRO A 283 10.55 26.66 0.63
C PRO A 283 11.31 26.12 1.85
N VAL A 284 12.56 25.71 1.63
CA VAL A 284 13.47 25.11 2.62
C VAL A 284 13.65 26.00 3.88
N ASN A 285 13.32 27.29 3.80
CA ASN A 285 13.49 28.28 4.87
C ASN A 285 12.20 28.75 5.56
N ALA A 286 11.05 28.07 5.40
CA ALA A 286 9.80 28.47 6.07
C ALA A 286 9.84 28.40 7.61
N THR A 287 10.93 27.92 8.21
CA THR A 287 11.13 27.84 9.67
C THR A 287 12.05 28.93 10.24
N ALA A 288 12.58 29.85 9.43
CA ALA A 288 13.55 30.85 9.91
C ALA A 288 12.92 32.18 10.41
N SER A 289 11.60 32.38 10.30
CA SER A 289 10.93 33.55 10.87
C SER A 289 10.02 33.17 12.04
N GLY A 290 10.58 33.30 13.25
CA GLY A 290 9.83 33.50 14.50
C GLY A 290 9.16 32.26 15.11
N GLY A 291 9.89 31.59 16.02
CA GLY A 291 9.29 30.70 17.01
C GLY A 291 10.06 29.40 17.18
N GLN A 292 10.70 29.23 18.34
CA GLN A 292 11.34 27.98 18.77
C GLN A 292 10.35 26.79 18.67
N ARG A 293 10.35 26.08 17.55
CA ARG A 293 9.87 24.70 17.46
C ARG A 293 11.09 23.80 17.26
N SER A 294 11.20 22.82 18.15
CA SER A 294 12.36 21.94 18.30
C SER A 294 12.77 21.25 17.00
N ALA A 295 14.08 21.01 16.83
CA ALA A 295 14.68 20.32 15.69
C ALA A 295 14.07 18.93 15.39
N ALA A 296 13.35 18.33 16.34
CA ALA A 296 12.56 17.11 16.14
C ALA A 296 11.38 17.29 15.17
N ALA A 297 10.78 18.50 15.09
CA ALA A 297 9.73 18.81 14.11
C ALA A 297 10.30 18.99 12.68
N ALA A 298 11.57 19.39 12.55
CA ALA A 298 12.24 19.54 11.27
C ALA A 298 12.62 18.18 10.66
N ALA A 299 13.03 17.20 11.48
CA ALA A 299 13.33 15.84 11.01
C ALA A 299 12.07 15.09 10.50
N ALA A 300 10.90 15.34 11.11
CA ALA A 300 9.62 14.81 10.65
C ALA A 300 9.15 15.37 9.29
N THR A 301 9.75 16.48 8.83
CA THR A 301 9.39 17.15 7.58
C THR A 301 10.20 16.64 6.38
N TYR A 302 11.38 16.04 6.60
CA TYR A 302 12.25 15.60 5.50
C TYR A 302 11.96 14.20 4.96
N GLY A 303 11.29 13.35 5.74
CA GLY A 303 10.94 12.00 5.28
C GLY A 303 9.46 11.76 5.01
N ASN A 304 8.59 12.73 5.30
CA ASN A 304 7.36 12.92 4.56
C ASN A 304 7.72 13.65 3.28
N THR A 305 7.68 12.98 2.13
CA THR A 305 7.82 13.64 0.82
C THR A 305 7.02 14.97 0.82
N PRO A 306 7.62 16.13 0.52
CA PRO A 306 6.98 17.44 0.70
C PRO A 306 5.79 17.68 -0.25
N TYR A 307 5.39 16.67 -1.00
CA TYR A 307 4.33 16.69 -1.99
C TYR A 307 2.94 16.45 -1.40
N ILE A 308 2.71 16.89 -0.16
CA ILE A 308 1.35 17.06 0.33
C ILE A 308 0.76 18.15 -0.55
N SER A 309 -0.07 17.73 -1.50
CA SER A 309 -0.94 18.60 -2.29
C SER A 309 -1.65 19.55 -1.33
N THR A 310 -1.18 20.80 -1.23
CA THR A 310 -2.06 21.86 -0.75
C THR A 310 -3.33 21.78 -1.58
N PRO A 311 -4.53 21.83 -0.97
CA PRO A 311 -5.78 21.77 -1.72
C PRO A 311 -5.78 22.91 -2.74
N SER A 312 -5.56 22.59 -4.01
CA SER A 312 -5.58 23.58 -5.06
C SER A 312 -7.03 24.05 -5.19
N ARG A 313 -7.29 25.32 -4.91
CA ARG A 313 -8.63 25.96 -5.05
C ARG A 313 -9.05 26.13 -6.52
N GLY A 314 -8.62 25.23 -7.42
CA GLY A 314 -8.85 25.31 -8.86
C GLY A 314 -9.36 24.00 -9.46
N LEU A 315 -9.39 23.94 -10.79
CA LEU A 315 -9.91 22.81 -11.58
C LEU A 315 -9.37 21.43 -11.15
N ALA A 316 -8.10 21.34 -10.78
CA ALA A 316 -7.51 20.07 -10.33
C ALA A 316 -8.05 19.59 -8.97
N GLY A 317 -8.35 20.51 -8.04
CA GLY A 317 -8.99 20.18 -6.77
C GLY A 317 -10.44 19.73 -6.97
N PHE A 318 -11.16 20.37 -7.90
CA PHE A 318 -12.50 19.93 -8.30
C PHE A 318 -12.47 18.53 -8.94
N LEU A 319 -11.62 18.30 -9.94
CA LEU A 319 -11.46 17.00 -10.60
C LEU A 319 -11.14 15.89 -9.60
N ARG A 320 -10.21 16.13 -8.66
CA ARG A 320 -9.88 15.16 -7.62
C ARG A 320 -11.10 14.76 -6.78
N ARG A 321 -11.94 15.73 -6.39
CA ARG A 321 -13.17 15.47 -5.62
C ARG A 321 -14.20 14.69 -6.44
N VAL A 322 -14.37 15.04 -7.72
CA VAL A 322 -15.28 14.33 -8.63
C VAL A 322 -14.83 12.89 -8.85
N VAL A 323 -13.54 12.66 -9.12
CA VAL A 323 -12.98 11.30 -9.27
C VAL A 323 -13.14 10.52 -7.99
N LEU A 324 -12.83 11.11 -6.83
CA LEU A 324 -12.98 10.45 -5.53
C LEU A 324 -14.43 10.06 -5.24
N ALA A 325 -15.39 10.98 -5.45
CA ALA A 325 -16.81 10.72 -5.21
C ALA A 325 -17.40 9.70 -6.19
N GLY A 326 -17.07 9.83 -7.48
CA GLY A 326 -17.52 8.89 -8.52
C GLY A 326 -16.94 7.49 -8.32
N ALA A 327 -15.63 7.40 -8.02
CA ALA A 327 -14.97 6.13 -7.74
C ALA A 327 -15.55 5.46 -6.48
N LEU A 328 -15.83 6.24 -5.43
CA LEU A 328 -16.49 5.72 -4.22
C LEU A 328 -17.87 5.16 -4.56
N LEU A 329 -18.70 5.91 -5.30
CA LEU A 329 -20.04 5.46 -5.67
C LEU A 329 -19.99 4.15 -6.46
N VAL A 330 -19.14 4.06 -7.49
CA VAL A 330 -18.99 2.86 -8.31
C VAL A 330 -18.47 1.67 -7.49
N ALA A 331 -17.49 1.91 -6.61
CA ALA A 331 -16.95 0.88 -5.71
C ALA A 331 -18.01 0.36 -4.74
N LEU A 332 -18.85 1.24 -4.19
CA LEU A 332 -19.91 0.88 -3.25
C LEU A 332 -21.00 0.05 -3.92
N VAL A 333 -21.42 0.38 -5.15
CA VAL A 333 -22.37 -0.45 -5.91
C VAL A 333 -21.79 -1.85 -6.15
N GLY A 334 -20.51 -1.93 -6.55
CA GLY A 334 -19.84 -3.21 -6.72
C GLY A 334 -19.73 -4.02 -5.43
N PHE A 335 -19.39 -3.35 -4.33
CA PHE A 335 -19.27 -3.95 -2.99
C PHE A 335 -20.62 -4.44 -2.47
N GLU A 336 -21.68 -3.64 -2.62
CA GLU A 336 -23.04 -3.97 -2.21
C GLU A 336 -23.52 -5.25 -2.91
N GLY A 337 -23.45 -5.30 -4.23
CA GLY A 337 -23.93 -6.47 -4.98
C GLY A 337 -23.07 -7.71 -4.77
N ARG A 338 -21.74 -7.59 -4.81
CA ARG A 338 -20.84 -8.75 -4.74
C ARG A 338 -20.56 -9.24 -3.32
N VAL A 339 -20.39 -8.34 -2.36
CA VAL A 339 -19.99 -8.71 -0.99
C VAL A 339 -21.21 -8.79 -0.10
N VAL A 340 -22.05 -7.75 -0.07
CA VAL A 340 -23.16 -7.69 0.88
C VAL A 340 -24.29 -8.63 0.48
N PHE A 341 -24.85 -8.50 -0.73
CA PHE A 341 -25.98 -9.33 -1.14
C PHE A 341 -25.59 -10.75 -1.50
N HIS A 342 -24.50 -10.93 -2.26
CA HIS A 342 -24.06 -12.28 -2.63
C HIS A 342 -23.34 -13.01 -1.48
N GLY A 343 -22.48 -12.34 -0.72
CA GLY A 343 -21.73 -12.98 0.37
C GLY A 343 -22.47 -13.05 1.71
N PHE A 344 -23.14 -11.96 2.10
CA PHE A 344 -23.81 -11.84 3.39
C PHE A 344 -25.35 -11.81 3.31
N GLY A 345 -25.93 -12.11 2.14
CA GLY A 345 -27.37 -12.03 1.91
C GLY A 345 -28.22 -12.85 2.88
N GLN A 346 -27.68 -13.98 3.36
CA GLN A 346 -28.33 -14.84 4.34
C GLN A 346 -28.56 -14.20 5.72
N TYR A 347 -27.83 -13.13 6.05
CA TYR A 347 -27.98 -12.39 7.30
C TYR A 347 -28.94 -11.21 7.18
N ILE A 348 -29.41 -10.90 5.97
CA ILE A 348 -30.34 -9.80 5.72
C ILE A 348 -31.77 -10.32 5.87
N GLN A 349 -32.46 -9.87 6.92
CA GLN A 349 -33.80 -10.38 7.27
C GLN A 349 -34.94 -9.61 6.62
N LEU A 350 -34.68 -8.40 6.11
CA LEU A 350 -35.71 -7.59 5.45
C LEU A 350 -36.14 -8.22 4.12
N PRO A 351 -37.45 -8.25 3.80
CA PRO A 351 -37.91 -8.66 2.49
C PRO A 351 -37.56 -7.63 1.42
N SER A 352 -37.42 -8.09 0.16
CA SER A 352 -37.32 -7.20 -0.99
C SER A 352 -38.59 -6.37 -1.15
N PRO A 353 -38.52 -5.06 -1.47
CA PRO A 353 -37.33 -4.26 -1.84
C PRO A 353 -36.65 -3.53 -0.65
N TRP A 354 -37.15 -3.70 0.58
CA TRP A 354 -36.70 -2.95 1.75
C TRP A 354 -35.28 -3.32 2.18
N ASN A 355 -34.85 -4.55 1.92
CA ASN A 355 -33.45 -4.95 2.11
C ASN A 355 -32.47 -4.07 1.30
N TRP A 356 -32.72 -3.90 0.00
CA TRP A 356 -31.92 -3.05 -0.87
C TRP A 356 -31.88 -1.62 -0.34
N LEU A 357 -33.05 -1.00 -0.11
CA LEU A 357 -33.10 0.38 0.38
C LEU A 357 -32.36 0.57 1.71
N ALA A 358 -32.56 -0.33 2.68
CA ALA A 358 -31.93 -0.22 3.99
C ALA A 358 -30.41 -0.44 3.94
N VAL A 359 -29.95 -1.44 3.17
CA VAL A 359 -28.53 -1.73 2.99
C VAL A 359 -27.83 -0.63 2.21
N THR A 360 -28.40 -0.19 1.07
CA THR A 360 -27.84 0.92 0.28
C THR A 360 -27.73 2.16 1.15
N PHE A 361 -28.80 2.54 1.87
CA PHE A 361 -28.79 3.73 2.71
C PHE A 361 -27.75 3.64 3.84
N ALA A 362 -27.68 2.50 4.53
CA ALA A 362 -26.70 2.28 5.59
C ALA A 362 -25.25 2.32 5.06
N LEU A 363 -24.97 1.60 3.97
CA LEU A 363 -23.64 1.47 3.40
C LEU A 363 -23.14 2.79 2.80
N PHE A 364 -23.92 3.40 1.90
CA PHE A 364 -23.56 4.64 1.24
C PHE A 364 -23.49 5.79 2.23
N GLY A 365 -24.39 5.80 3.21
CA GLY A 365 -24.40 6.87 4.18
C GLY A 365 -23.21 6.81 5.15
N CYS A 366 -22.88 5.62 5.66
CA CYS A 366 -21.66 5.42 6.46
C CYS A 366 -20.39 5.73 5.66
N ALA A 367 -20.32 5.29 4.40
CA ALA A 367 -19.18 5.58 3.53
C ALA A 367 -19.03 7.08 3.23
N GLY A 368 -20.14 7.80 3.07
CA GLY A 368 -20.16 9.26 2.90
C GLY A 368 -19.61 10.00 4.12
N VAL A 369 -20.04 9.61 5.34
CA VAL A 369 -19.49 10.17 6.59
C VAL A 369 -18.00 9.83 6.75
N GLY A 370 -17.62 8.59 6.43
CA GLY A 370 -16.22 8.16 6.41
C GLY A 370 -15.37 8.97 5.42
N LEU A 371 -15.89 9.26 4.23
CA LEU A 371 -15.21 10.10 3.24
C LEU A 371 -15.06 11.53 3.76
N ALA A 372 -16.09 12.10 4.39
CA ALA A 372 -16.03 13.42 5.00
C ALA A 372 -14.96 13.48 6.11
N HIS A 373 -14.80 12.39 6.88
CA HIS A 373 -13.73 12.27 7.87
C HIS A 373 -12.34 12.24 7.22
N VAL A 374 -12.11 11.35 6.25
CA VAL A 374 -10.79 11.17 5.62
C VAL A 374 -10.36 12.41 4.83
N THR A 375 -11.31 13.12 4.23
CA THR A 375 -11.04 14.37 3.50
C THR A 375 -10.92 15.60 4.40
N GLY A 376 -11.19 15.47 5.70
CA GLY A 376 -11.19 16.58 6.65
C GLY A 376 -12.33 17.57 6.42
N ALA A 377 -13.42 17.15 5.78
CA ALA A 377 -14.59 17.98 5.51
C ALA A 377 -15.55 18.10 6.71
N LEU A 378 -15.33 17.34 7.79
CA LEU A 378 -16.08 17.48 9.05
C LEU A 378 -15.52 18.66 9.86
N GLY A 379 -16.36 19.65 10.18
CA GLY A 379 -16.00 20.82 11.01
C GLY A 379 -16.41 22.17 10.39
N GLU A 380 -15.85 23.26 10.90
CA GLU A 380 -16.30 24.65 10.66
C GLU A 380 -16.37 25.10 9.18
N GLN A 381 -15.59 24.49 8.28
CA GLN A 381 -15.51 24.87 6.87
C GLN A 381 -16.25 23.91 5.91
N GLY A 382 -16.94 22.88 6.44
CA GLY A 382 -17.55 21.82 5.65
C GLY A 382 -18.92 21.40 6.17
N VAL A 383 -19.08 20.10 6.44
CA VAL A 383 -20.34 19.54 6.97
C VAL A 383 -20.32 19.62 8.49
N ASP A 384 -21.40 20.16 9.06
CA ASP A 384 -21.57 20.23 10.50
C ASP A 384 -21.59 18.82 11.13
N VAL A 385 -20.93 18.70 12.27
CA VAL A 385 -20.75 17.42 12.98
C VAL A 385 -22.09 16.88 13.45
N THR A 386 -23.02 17.75 13.83
CA THR A 386 -24.37 17.39 14.26
C THR A 386 -25.16 16.72 13.11
N VAL A 387 -25.04 17.24 11.89
CA VAL A 387 -25.69 16.72 10.68
C VAL A 387 -25.08 15.37 10.31
N ALA A 388 -23.76 15.26 10.34
CA ALA A 388 -23.07 14.00 10.10
C ALA A 388 -23.43 12.93 11.14
N GLY A 389 -23.55 13.31 12.41
CA GLY A 389 -23.97 12.44 13.51
C GLY A 389 -25.42 11.95 13.36
N SER A 390 -26.34 12.85 13.01
CA SER A 390 -27.74 12.52 12.74
C SER A 390 -27.86 11.54 11.57
N PHE A 391 -27.07 11.74 10.52
CA PHE A 391 -27.04 10.84 9.38
C PHE A 391 -26.45 9.47 9.74
N LEU A 392 -25.39 9.42 10.55
CA LEU A 392 -24.81 8.18 11.07
C LEU A 392 -25.83 7.40 11.92
N LEU A 393 -26.62 8.08 12.75
CA LEU A 393 -27.74 7.48 13.49
C LEU A 393 -28.76 6.83 12.54
N LEU A 394 -29.21 7.54 11.50
CA LEU A 394 -30.14 6.99 10.51
C LEU A 394 -29.54 5.80 9.72
N CYS A 395 -28.25 5.84 9.41
CA CYS A 395 -27.58 4.76 8.70
C CYS A 395 -27.46 3.50 9.59
N THR A 396 -27.12 3.69 10.86
CA THR A 396 -27.01 2.58 11.83
C THR A 396 -28.36 1.96 12.16
N THR A 397 -29.45 2.73 12.21
CA THR A 397 -30.80 2.15 12.35
C THR A 397 -31.19 1.33 11.12
N ALA A 398 -30.98 1.86 9.91
CA ALA A 398 -31.26 1.14 8.67
C ALA A 398 -30.47 -0.18 8.60
N GLY A 399 -29.17 -0.15 8.93
CA GLY A 399 -28.32 -1.34 8.96
C GLY A 399 -28.74 -2.35 10.04
N ALA A 400 -29.10 -1.89 11.24
CA ALA A 400 -29.58 -2.75 12.32
C ALA A 400 -30.91 -3.42 11.97
N LEU A 401 -31.84 -2.70 11.35
CA LEU A 401 -33.09 -3.26 10.85
C LEU A 401 -32.85 -4.27 9.73
N ALA A 402 -31.91 -3.99 8.81
CA ALA A 402 -31.53 -4.92 7.76
C ALA A 402 -30.95 -6.24 8.30
N ALA A 403 -30.13 -6.16 9.36
CA ALA A 403 -29.60 -7.32 10.07
C ALA A 403 -30.64 -8.06 10.94
N GLY A 404 -31.86 -7.51 11.09
CA GLY A 404 -32.92 -8.11 11.89
C GLY A 404 -32.78 -7.92 13.40
N VAL A 405 -32.13 -6.83 13.84
CA VAL A 405 -32.04 -6.47 15.26
C VAL A 405 -33.45 -6.18 15.79
N PRO A 406 -33.92 -6.88 16.85
CA PRO A 406 -35.24 -6.64 17.42
C PRO A 406 -35.30 -5.26 18.07
N PHE A 407 -36.49 -4.66 18.13
CA PHE A 407 -36.70 -3.31 18.67
C PHE A 407 -36.14 -3.09 20.08
N LEU A 408 -36.13 -4.13 20.92
CA LEU A 408 -35.56 -4.08 22.28
C LEU A 408 -34.03 -3.90 22.29
N TRP A 409 -33.34 -4.35 21.23
CA TRP A 409 -31.88 -4.26 21.10
C TRP A 409 -31.42 -3.07 20.24
N LEU A 410 -32.33 -2.35 19.57
CA LEU A 410 -32.03 -1.14 18.80
C LEU A 410 -31.39 0.01 19.60
N PRO A 411 -31.58 0.16 20.93
CA PRO A 411 -30.84 1.19 21.68
C PRO A 411 -29.32 0.99 21.63
N ALA A 412 -28.82 -0.24 21.56
CA ALA A 412 -27.38 -0.51 21.54
C ALA A 412 -26.65 0.07 20.30
N PRO A 413 -27.07 -0.18 19.03
CA PRO A 413 -26.45 0.42 17.86
C PRO A 413 -26.65 1.94 17.80
N LEU A 414 -27.78 2.43 18.28
CA LEU A 414 -28.07 3.87 18.38
C LEU A 414 -27.13 4.58 19.37
N LEU A 415 -26.88 3.97 20.54
CA LEU A 415 -25.91 4.48 21.50
C LEU A 415 -24.50 4.46 20.92
N ALA A 416 -24.15 3.46 20.11
CA ALA A 416 -22.88 3.44 19.41
C ALA A 416 -22.74 4.66 18.49
N ALA A 417 -23.72 4.88 17.61
CA ALA A 417 -23.74 6.00 16.69
C ALA A 417 -23.71 7.37 17.39
N CYS A 418 -24.51 7.54 18.43
CA CYS A 418 -24.59 8.77 19.21
C CYS A 418 -23.29 9.04 19.99
N GLY A 419 -22.73 8.02 20.65
CA GLY A 419 -21.45 8.14 21.36
C GLY A 419 -20.31 8.53 20.43
N LEU A 420 -20.30 7.99 19.19
CA LEU A 420 -19.30 8.34 18.20
C LEU A 420 -19.47 9.77 17.70
N SER A 421 -20.70 10.23 17.44
CA SER A 421 -20.92 11.60 16.97
C SER A 421 -20.55 12.63 18.04
N LEU A 422 -20.95 12.40 19.30
CA LEU A 422 -20.62 13.29 20.42
C LEU A 422 -19.10 13.34 20.66
N PHE A 423 -18.41 12.19 20.53
CA PHE A 423 -16.96 12.14 20.65
C PHE A 423 -16.22 13.02 19.62
N TYR A 424 -16.79 13.22 18.42
CA TYR A 424 -16.20 14.12 17.42
C TYR A 424 -16.19 15.58 17.89
N GLU A 425 -17.19 16.00 18.68
CA GLU A 425 -17.30 17.35 19.24
C GLU A 425 -16.50 17.51 20.53
N SER A 426 -16.71 16.62 21.50
CA SER A 426 -16.16 16.79 22.85
C SER A 426 -14.72 16.28 23.01
N ARG A 427 -14.30 15.33 22.16
CA ARG A 427 -13.08 14.51 22.32
C ARG A 427 -12.96 13.83 23.70
N SER A 428 -14.08 13.65 24.40
CA SER A 428 -14.15 13.07 25.74
C SER A 428 -14.12 11.54 25.72
N LEU A 429 -13.28 10.93 26.55
CA LEU A 429 -13.24 9.48 26.72
C LEU A 429 -14.58 8.88 27.19
N ARG A 430 -15.39 9.66 27.90
CA ARG A 430 -16.69 9.19 28.42
C ARG A 430 -17.66 8.89 27.28
N GLU A 431 -17.73 9.78 26.31
CA GLU A 431 -18.62 9.63 25.15
C GLU A 431 -18.10 8.55 24.20
N TYR A 432 -16.78 8.43 24.07
CA TYR A 432 -16.19 7.30 23.36
C TYR A 432 -16.50 5.96 24.02
N LEU A 433 -16.52 5.89 25.36
CA LEU A 433 -16.91 4.68 26.09
C LEU A 433 -18.36 4.30 25.78
N VAL A 434 -19.27 5.28 25.65
CA VAL A 434 -20.65 5.02 25.20
C VAL A 434 -20.65 4.36 23.82
N PHE A 435 -19.81 4.84 22.88
CA PHE A 435 -19.62 4.18 21.59
C PHE A 435 -19.15 2.73 21.74
N VAL A 436 -18.10 2.50 22.54
CA VAL A 436 -17.52 1.17 22.76
C VAL A 436 -18.55 0.20 23.34
N VAL A 437 -19.30 0.62 24.36
CA VAL A 437 -20.32 -0.23 25.01
C VAL A 437 -21.46 -0.54 24.05
N GLY A 438 -21.95 0.45 23.30
CA GLY A 438 -23.00 0.24 22.29
C GLY A 438 -22.56 -0.73 21.19
N ALA A 439 -21.36 -0.52 20.63
CA ALA A 439 -20.79 -1.35 19.57
C ALA A 439 -20.42 -2.77 20.05
N PHE A 440 -20.02 -2.92 21.30
CA PHE A 440 -19.78 -4.24 21.89
C PHE A 440 -21.11 -4.99 22.11
N ALA A 441 -22.13 -4.32 22.67
CA ALA A 441 -23.44 -4.93 22.92
C ALA A 441 -24.13 -5.40 21.62
N THR A 442 -24.04 -4.62 20.54
CA THR A 442 -24.55 -5.03 19.22
C THR A 442 -23.83 -6.25 18.68
N SER A 443 -22.51 -6.28 18.82
CA SER A 443 -21.67 -7.39 18.36
C SER A 443 -21.94 -8.67 19.15
N VAL A 444 -22.12 -8.55 20.47
CA VAL A 444 -22.53 -9.66 21.35
C VAL A 444 -23.88 -10.21 20.92
N TRP A 445 -24.87 -9.35 20.68
CA TRP A 445 -26.18 -9.79 20.19
C TRP A 445 -26.06 -10.56 18.87
N PHE A 446 -25.36 -10.01 17.88
CA PHE A 446 -25.20 -10.63 16.56
C PHE A 446 -24.52 -12.00 16.66
N ILE A 447 -23.39 -12.07 17.37
CA ILE A 447 -22.65 -13.32 17.53
C ILE A 447 -23.45 -14.35 18.32
N ARG A 448 -24.18 -13.91 19.36
CA ARG A 448 -25.05 -14.78 20.15
C ARG A 448 -26.15 -15.40 19.29
N GLN A 449 -26.78 -14.60 18.44
CA GLN A 449 -27.92 -15.04 17.64
C GLN A 449 -27.51 -16.03 16.54
N HIS A 450 -26.33 -15.84 15.94
CA HIS A 450 -25.92 -16.61 14.75
C HIS A 450 -24.95 -17.77 15.05
N TYR A 451 -24.06 -17.64 16.02
CA TYR A 451 -22.94 -18.58 16.17
C TYR A 451 -22.81 -19.24 17.55
N TRP A 452 -23.40 -18.65 18.60
CA TRP A 452 -23.17 -19.11 19.97
C TRP A 452 -23.73 -20.50 20.28
N PHE A 453 -24.71 -20.97 19.51
CA PHE A 453 -25.31 -22.29 19.69
C PHE A 453 -24.62 -23.38 18.85
N LEU A 454 -23.67 -23.01 17.99
CA LEU A 454 -22.97 -23.97 17.12
C LEU A 454 -21.78 -24.59 17.86
N GLU A 455 -21.84 -25.90 18.09
CA GLU A 455 -20.77 -26.69 18.72
C GLU A 455 -19.91 -27.45 17.69
N LEU A 456 -19.52 -26.77 16.62
CA LEU A 456 -18.66 -27.37 15.59
C LEU A 456 -17.19 -27.33 16.04
N PRO A 457 -16.43 -28.44 15.96
CA PRO A 457 -14.99 -28.42 16.15
C PRO A 457 -14.30 -27.79 14.93
N VAL A 458 -13.35 -26.89 15.18
CA VAL A 458 -12.54 -26.17 14.21
C VAL A 458 -11.08 -26.30 14.65
N SER A 459 -10.31 -27.16 13.98
CA SER A 459 -8.91 -27.44 14.29
C SER A 459 -8.59 -27.63 15.79
N GLY A 460 -9.28 -28.59 16.40
CA GLY A 460 -9.13 -28.97 17.81
C GLY A 460 -9.78 -28.00 18.81
N MET A 461 -10.42 -26.92 18.36
CA MET A 461 -11.15 -25.98 19.22
C MET A 461 -12.64 -25.94 18.90
N ARG A 462 -13.50 -25.84 19.93
CA ARG A 462 -14.94 -25.62 19.70
C ARG A 462 -15.17 -24.22 19.15
N LEU A 463 -16.07 -24.09 18.17
CA LEU A 463 -16.50 -22.81 17.61
C LEU A 463 -17.00 -21.84 18.69
N HIS A 464 -17.62 -22.35 19.75
CA HIS A 464 -18.00 -21.58 20.95
C HIS A 464 -16.82 -20.84 21.59
N THR A 465 -15.65 -21.48 21.67
CA THR A 465 -14.43 -20.87 22.22
C THR A 465 -13.86 -19.83 21.26
N LEU A 466 -13.89 -20.09 19.95
CA LEU A 466 -13.49 -19.10 18.94
C LEU A 466 -14.35 -17.84 19.02
N VAL A 467 -15.66 -17.99 19.17
CA VAL A 467 -16.61 -16.90 19.37
C VAL A 467 -16.28 -16.06 20.62
N LYS A 468 -15.88 -16.69 21.74
CA LYS A 468 -15.42 -15.97 22.94
C LYS A 468 -14.12 -15.19 22.68
N LEU A 469 -13.18 -15.77 21.92
CA LEU A 469 -11.94 -15.09 21.54
C LEU A 469 -12.21 -13.90 20.61
N VAL A 470 -13.15 -14.02 19.66
CA VAL A 470 -13.60 -12.91 18.80
C VAL A 470 -14.12 -11.75 19.66
N LEU A 471 -15.00 -12.04 20.62
CA LEU A 471 -15.53 -11.02 21.53
C LEU A 471 -14.43 -10.41 22.41
N ALA A 472 -13.49 -11.22 22.89
CA ALA A 472 -12.35 -10.73 23.66
C ALA A 472 -11.42 -9.84 22.83
N ALA A 473 -11.18 -10.18 21.55
CA ALA A 473 -10.35 -9.41 20.62
C ALA A 473 -11.05 -8.12 20.15
N LEU A 474 -12.38 -8.09 20.16
CA LEU A 474 -13.18 -6.91 19.81
C LEU A 474 -13.03 -5.78 20.83
N VAL A 475 -12.85 -6.09 22.12
CA VAL A 475 -12.68 -5.08 23.18
C VAL A 475 -11.47 -4.16 22.93
N PRO A 476 -10.22 -4.66 22.76
CA PRO A 476 -9.10 -3.81 22.40
C PRO A 476 -9.28 -3.15 21.02
N ALA A 477 -9.90 -3.82 20.06
CA ALA A 477 -10.16 -3.25 18.72
C ALA A 477 -11.02 -1.98 18.78
N LEU A 478 -12.06 -1.98 19.62
CA LEU A 478 -12.96 -0.84 19.81
C LEU A 478 -12.38 0.23 20.74
N THR A 479 -11.56 -0.13 21.72
CA THR A 479 -11.08 0.82 22.74
C THR A 479 -9.81 1.57 22.33
N VAL A 480 -8.87 0.90 21.65
CA VAL A 480 -7.56 1.47 21.32
C VAL A 480 -7.65 2.77 20.49
N PRO A 481 -8.49 2.89 19.44
CA PRO A 481 -8.54 4.12 18.65
C PRO A 481 -8.90 5.35 19.47
N GLY A 482 -9.90 5.26 20.36
CA GLY A 482 -10.26 6.38 21.24
C GLY A 482 -9.21 6.68 22.30
N LEU A 483 -8.53 5.67 22.86
CA LEU A 483 -7.42 5.87 23.78
C LEU A 483 -6.24 6.59 23.13
N VAL A 484 -5.92 6.27 21.87
CA VAL A 484 -4.87 6.95 21.10
C VAL A 484 -5.24 8.41 20.85
N VAL A 485 -6.49 8.68 20.47
CA VAL A 485 -6.97 10.06 20.21
C VAL A 485 -7.01 10.88 21.49
N ALA A 486 -7.44 10.30 22.61
CA ALA A 486 -7.47 10.97 23.92
C ALA A 486 -6.10 11.13 24.59
N GLY A 487 -5.03 10.59 23.99
CA GLY A 487 -3.67 10.69 24.54
C GLY A 487 -3.47 9.87 25.82
N ALA A 488 -4.12 8.71 25.94
CA ALA A 488 -3.91 7.78 27.05
C ALA A 488 -2.47 7.26 27.13
N SER A 489 -2.13 6.58 28.23
CA SER A 489 -0.78 6.08 28.46
C SER A 489 -0.32 5.10 27.37
N SER A 490 0.91 5.27 26.89
CA SER A 490 1.51 4.43 25.84
C SER A 490 1.65 2.96 26.27
N HIS A 491 1.78 2.71 27.57
CA HIS A 491 1.79 1.37 28.16
C HIS A 491 0.42 0.68 28.03
N LEU A 492 -0.68 1.38 28.29
CA LEU A 492 -2.03 0.82 28.17
C LEU A 492 -2.37 0.53 26.71
N VAL A 493 -2.11 1.50 25.82
CA VAL A 493 -2.33 1.34 24.37
C VAL A 493 -1.49 0.18 23.82
N GLY A 494 -0.20 0.14 24.17
CA GLY A 494 0.70 -0.94 23.75
C GLY A 494 0.27 -2.31 24.28
N GLY A 495 -0.12 -2.40 25.55
CA GLY A 495 -0.59 -3.64 26.17
C GLY A 495 -1.87 -4.18 25.53
N LEU A 496 -2.86 -3.32 25.27
CA LEU A 496 -4.11 -3.70 24.60
C LEU A 496 -3.87 -4.16 23.16
N LEU A 497 -2.97 -3.50 22.43
CA LEU A 497 -2.60 -3.92 21.07
C LEU A 497 -1.87 -5.27 21.07
N VAL A 498 -0.94 -5.50 21.99
CA VAL A 498 -0.24 -6.80 22.11
C VAL A 498 -1.24 -7.91 22.44
N LEU A 499 -2.18 -7.65 23.36
CA LEU A 499 -3.26 -8.58 23.69
C LEU A 499 -4.11 -8.89 22.45
N GLN A 500 -4.54 -7.86 21.71
CA GLN A 500 -5.31 -8.03 20.48
C GLN A 500 -4.54 -8.82 19.42
N GLY A 501 -3.26 -8.49 19.21
CA GLY A 501 -2.39 -9.18 18.26
C GLY A 501 -2.23 -10.66 18.60
N GLY A 502 -2.03 -10.99 19.89
CA GLY A 502 -1.96 -12.37 20.36
C GLY A 502 -3.26 -13.14 20.15
N LEU A 503 -4.42 -12.54 20.49
CA LEU A 503 -5.73 -13.15 20.25
C LEU A 503 -5.98 -13.40 18.76
N LEU A 504 -5.63 -12.45 17.89
CA LEU A 504 -5.74 -12.60 16.44
C LEU A 504 -4.84 -13.72 15.92
N CYS A 505 -3.60 -13.86 16.42
CA CYS A 505 -2.72 -14.95 16.03
C CYS A 505 -3.33 -16.32 16.35
N VAL A 506 -3.87 -16.50 17.55
CA VAL A 506 -4.51 -17.77 17.97
C VAL A 506 -5.75 -18.06 17.12
N MET A 507 -6.60 -17.04 16.87
CA MET A 507 -7.81 -17.21 16.08
C MET A 507 -7.50 -17.55 14.62
N GLU A 508 -6.63 -16.78 13.98
CA GLU A 508 -6.29 -16.98 12.57
C GLU A 508 -5.56 -18.31 12.34
N GLU A 509 -4.68 -18.74 13.25
CA GLU A 509 -4.03 -20.05 13.17
C GLU A 509 -5.05 -21.19 13.10
N ARG A 510 -6.04 -21.17 14.01
CA ARG A 510 -7.06 -22.22 14.11
C ARG A 510 -8.02 -22.19 12.92
N MET A 511 -8.40 -21.00 12.48
CA MET A 511 -9.32 -20.85 11.36
C MET A 511 -8.65 -21.18 10.02
N TYR A 512 -7.36 -20.86 9.86
CA TYR A 512 -6.57 -21.19 8.68
C TYR A 512 -6.28 -22.69 8.62
N ALA A 513 -5.83 -23.29 9.73
CA ALA A 513 -5.55 -24.72 9.81
C ALA A 513 -6.78 -25.59 9.52
N ALA A 514 -7.96 -25.22 10.04
CA ALA A 514 -9.20 -25.96 9.79
C ALA A 514 -9.57 -26.07 8.30
N GLY A 515 -9.18 -25.10 7.48
CA GLY A 515 -9.39 -25.16 6.02
C GLY A 515 -8.42 -26.06 5.28
N HIS A 516 -7.37 -26.56 5.95
CA HIS A 516 -6.34 -27.43 5.38
C HIS A 516 -6.37 -28.84 5.96
N GLU A 517 -7.38 -29.19 6.77
CA GLU A 517 -7.56 -30.55 7.28
C GLU A 517 -8.10 -31.49 6.19
N GLU A 518 -7.68 -32.76 6.23
CA GLU A 518 -8.11 -33.79 5.26
C GLU A 518 -9.65 -33.90 5.23
N GLY A 519 -10.25 -33.66 4.06
CA GLY A 519 -11.71 -33.73 3.86
C GLY A 519 -12.48 -32.43 4.11
N ALA A 520 -11.80 -31.31 4.38
CA ALA A 520 -12.46 -30.00 4.49
C ALA A 520 -13.06 -29.56 3.13
N PRO A 521 -14.37 -29.22 3.07
CA PRO A 521 -15.03 -28.92 1.80
C PRO A 521 -14.63 -27.57 1.19
N GLU A 522 -14.20 -26.58 2.00
CA GLU A 522 -13.77 -25.26 1.53
C GLU A 522 -12.79 -24.59 2.53
N VAL A 523 -12.01 -23.61 2.04
CA VAL A 523 -11.08 -22.81 2.85
C VAL A 523 -11.87 -21.86 3.77
N MET A 524 -11.91 -22.17 5.06
CA MET A 524 -12.68 -21.38 6.04
C MET A 524 -12.10 -19.98 6.31
N TYR A 525 -10.77 -19.83 6.27
CA TYR A 525 -10.09 -18.55 6.41
C TYR A 525 -8.96 -18.44 5.39
N PRO A 526 -9.05 -17.53 4.41
CA PRO A 526 -8.09 -17.48 3.33
C PRO A 526 -6.76 -16.83 3.74
N GLY A 527 -5.66 -17.31 3.15
CA GLY A 527 -4.30 -16.84 3.47
C GLY A 527 -4.05 -15.35 3.16
N TRP A 528 -4.78 -14.77 2.21
CA TRP A 528 -4.69 -13.34 1.92
C TRP A 528 -5.21 -12.47 3.07
N LEU A 529 -6.16 -12.94 3.88
CA LEU A 529 -6.59 -12.23 5.08
C LEU A 529 -5.50 -12.27 6.15
N VAL A 530 -4.83 -13.42 6.34
CA VAL A 530 -3.67 -13.53 7.24
C VAL A 530 -2.59 -12.52 6.84
N MET A 531 -2.27 -12.43 5.53
CA MET A 531 -1.32 -11.43 5.03
C MET A 531 -1.80 -10.00 5.27
N ALA A 532 -3.07 -9.71 4.97
CA ALA A 532 -3.63 -8.37 5.14
C ALA A 532 -3.62 -7.91 6.60
N THR A 533 -4.07 -8.74 7.54
CA THR A 533 -4.08 -8.40 8.97
C THR A 533 -2.66 -8.29 9.53
N SER A 534 -1.72 -9.10 9.05
CA SER A 534 -0.29 -9.01 9.41
C SER A 534 0.34 -7.71 8.94
N LEU A 535 0.16 -7.35 7.67
CA LEU A 535 0.73 -6.13 7.08
C LEU A 535 0.10 -4.87 7.68
N LEU A 536 -1.22 -4.85 7.86
CA LEU A 536 -1.92 -3.74 8.51
C LEU A 536 -1.51 -3.61 9.98
N GLY A 537 -1.34 -4.72 10.69
CA GLY A 537 -0.84 -4.76 12.06
C GLY A 537 0.58 -4.20 12.18
N LEU A 538 1.49 -4.62 11.29
CA LEU A 538 2.85 -4.09 11.22
C LEU A 538 2.88 -2.60 10.86
N ALA A 539 2.08 -2.17 9.88
CA ALA A 539 1.97 -0.77 9.50
C ALA A 539 1.44 0.10 10.65
N ALA A 540 0.40 -0.36 11.35
CA ALA A 540 -0.16 0.32 12.51
C ALA A 540 0.86 0.39 13.66
N ALA A 541 1.55 -0.70 13.97
CA ALA A 541 2.60 -0.72 14.98
C ALA A 541 3.72 0.28 14.65
N ARG A 542 4.20 0.31 13.40
CA ARG A 542 5.22 1.28 12.94
C ARG A 542 4.73 2.72 13.07
N LEU A 543 3.52 3.03 12.59
CA LEU A 543 2.94 4.38 12.65
C LEU A 543 2.72 4.87 14.09
N LEU A 544 2.29 3.98 14.98
CA LEU A 544 2.12 4.34 16.38
C LEU A 544 3.45 4.50 17.10
N THR A 545 4.47 3.72 16.72
CA THR A 545 5.82 3.83 17.28
C THR A 545 6.49 5.13 16.84
N SER A 546 6.41 5.48 15.55
CA SER A 546 7.00 6.73 15.03
C SER A 546 6.35 7.98 15.60
N ARG A 547 5.10 7.88 16.05
CA ARG A 547 4.38 8.94 16.78
C ARG A 547 4.54 8.87 18.30
N ALA A 548 5.41 8.01 18.82
CA ALA A 548 5.64 7.77 20.25
C ALA A 548 4.36 7.45 21.05
N ARG A 549 3.36 6.81 20.40
CA ARG A 549 2.09 6.41 21.02
C ARG A 549 2.14 5.02 21.66
N ILE A 550 3.12 4.20 21.31
CA ILE A 550 3.37 2.90 21.95
C ILE A 550 4.81 2.80 22.43
N THR A 551 5.03 1.94 23.42
CA THR A 551 6.36 1.68 23.97
C THR A 551 7.21 0.83 23.01
N PRO A 552 8.55 0.92 23.08
CA PRO A 552 9.43 0.08 22.26
C PRO A 552 9.23 -1.41 22.55
N LEU A 553 8.93 -1.79 23.80
CA LEU A 553 8.60 -3.16 24.18
C LEU A 553 7.33 -3.66 23.47
N ALA A 554 6.26 -2.85 23.46
CA ALA A 554 5.04 -3.20 22.74
C ALA A 554 5.28 -3.28 21.23
N SER A 555 6.07 -2.36 20.66
CA SER A 555 6.44 -2.37 19.25
C SER A 555 7.19 -3.65 18.86
N TRP A 556 8.19 -4.04 19.66
CA TRP A 556 8.94 -5.28 19.48
C TRP A 556 8.03 -6.52 19.47
N LEU A 557 7.16 -6.64 20.48
CA LEU A 557 6.22 -7.77 20.58
C LEU A 557 5.23 -7.81 19.41
N LEU A 558 4.69 -6.65 18.98
CA LEU A 558 3.79 -6.57 17.83
C LEU A 558 4.48 -6.97 16.53
N HIS A 559 5.73 -6.54 16.32
CA HIS A 559 6.50 -6.95 15.14
C HIS A 559 6.78 -8.46 15.13
N SER A 560 7.08 -9.06 16.29
CA SER A 560 7.25 -10.51 16.39
C SER A 560 5.94 -11.27 16.15
N LEU A 561 4.82 -10.82 16.72
CA LEU A 561 3.52 -11.48 16.58
C LEU A 561 2.99 -11.43 15.15
N TYR A 562 2.95 -10.24 14.53
CA TYR A 562 2.47 -10.11 13.16
C TYR A 562 3.44 -10.71 12.14
N GLY A 563 4.75 -10.68 12.41
CA GLY A 563 5.73 -11.39 11.58
C GLY A 563 5.57 -12.92 11.65
N ALA A 564 5.25 -13.46 12.82
CA ALA A 564 5.09 -14.90 13.02
C ALA A 564 3.91 -15.51 12.26
N LYS A 565 2.89 -14.69 11.93
CA LYS A 565 1.76 -15.13 11.09
C LYS A 565 2.19 -15.63 9.71
N ALA A 566 3.34 -15.19 9.19
CA ALA A 566 3.89 -15.72 7.95
C ALA A 566 4.19 -17.23 8.02
N ALA A 567 4.44 -17.78 9.21
CA ALA A 567 4.63 -19.22 9.40
C ALA A 567 3.36 -20.04 9.08
N MET A 568 2.17 -19.47 9.30
CA MET A 568 0.89 -20.11 8.94
C MET A 568 0.84 -20.47 7.45
N LEU A 569 1.38 -19.59 6.60
CA LEU A 569 1.34 -19.74 5.14
C LEU A 569 2.37 -20.74 4.62
N LEU A 570 3.43 -21.02 5.39
CA LEU A 570 4.49 -21.95 5.01
C LEU A 570 4.13 -23.39 5.39
N ILE A 571 3.66 -23.61 6.62
CA ILE A 571 3.31 -24.95 7.13
C ILE A 571 2.03 -24.84 7.96
N PRO A 572 0.83 -24.93 7.34
CA PRO A 572 -0.45 -24.73 8.02
C PRO A 572 -0.71 -25.69 9.19
N GLU A 573 -0.30 -26.95 9.04
CA GLU A 573 -0.67 -28.05 9.96
C GLU A 573 0.15 -28.06 11.26
N ALA A 574 1.28 -27.36 11.30
CA ALA A 574 2.27 -27.53 12.37
C ALA A 574 2.08 -26.57 13.57
N ALA A 575 1.05 -25.72 13.57
CA ALA A 575 0.77 -24.74 14.62
C ALA A 575 2.02 -23.95 15.09
N LEU A 576 2.80 -23.48 14.12
CA LEU A 576 4.14 -22.90 14.34
C LEU A 576 4.13 -21.43 14.74
N VAL A 577 2.97 -20.80 14.90
CA VAL A 577 2.90 -19.34 15.11
C VAL A 577 3.54 -18.93 16.42
N LEU A 578 3.29 -19.67 17.51
CA LEU A 578 3.90 -19.37 18.80
C LEU A 578 5.43 -19.61 18.80
N PRO A 579 5.95 -20.77 18.33
CA PRO A 579 7.40 -20.95 18.14
C PRO A 579 8.05 -19.88 17.26
N ALA A 580 7.42 -19.53 16.13
CA ALA A 580 7.91 -18.49 15.22
C ALA A 580 7.92 -17.11 15.89
N ALA A 581 6.91 -16.79 16.70
CA ALA A 581 6.86 -15.54 17.46
C ALA A 581 7.98 -15.47 18.49
N LEU A 582 8.28 -16.56 19.20
CA LEU A 582 9.40 -16.62 20.15
C LEU A 582 10.75 -16.47 19.44
N LEU A 583 10.94 -17.14 18.30
CA LEU A 583 12.16 -17.03 17.49
C LEU A 583 12.34 -15.60 16.94
N LEU A 584 11.28 -15.00 16.41
CA LEU A 584 11.31 -13.61 15.93
C LEU A 584 11.53 -12.63 17.07
N ALA A 585 10.91 -12.86 18.23
CA ALA A 585 11.16 -12.04 19.41
C ALA A 585 12.64 -12.10 19.81
N ALA A 586 13.25 -13.29 19.83
CA ALA A 586 14.66 -13.46 20.14
C ALA A 586 15.59 -12.80 19.12
N THR A 587 15.31 -12.93 17.82
CA THR A 587 16.16 -12.35 16.75
C THR A 587 16.00 -10.83 16.62
N LEU A 588 14.80 -10.30 16.88
CA LEU A 588 14.52 -8.87 16.83
C LEU A 588 14.86 -8.14 18.15
N ALA A 589 15.04 -8.84 19.27
CA ALA A 589 15.34 -8.23 20.56
C ALA A 589 16.60 -7.34 20.54
N PRO A 590 17.75 -7.75 19.98
CA PRO A 590 18.94 -6.90 19.91
C PRO A 590 18.67 -5.60 19.14
N TYR A 591 17.83 -5.68 18.12
CA TYR A 591 17.50 -4.56 17.26
C TYR A 591 16.62 -3.52 17.97
N PHE A 592 15.60 -3.94 18.72
CA PHE A 592 14.71 -3.03 19.44
C PHE A 592 15.27 -2.55 20.79
N LEU A 593 16.18 -3.32 21.41
CA LEU A 593 16.80 -2.97 22.70
C LEU A 593 18.10 -2.15 22.55
N TYR A 594 18.91 -2.44 21.53
CA TYR A 594 20.24 -1.84 21.34
C TYR A 594 20.46 -1.21 19.96
N GLY A 595 19.54 -1.38 19.02
CA GLY A 595 19.70 -0.90 17.65
C GLY A 595 19.66 0.63 17.58
N PRO A 596 20.36 1.23 16.58
CA PRO A 596 20.22 2.64 16.29
C PRO A 596 18.74 2.95 16.04
N SER A 597 18.29 4.11 16.52
CA SER A 597 16.90 4.59 16.45
C SER A 597 16.34 4.75 15.02
N THR A 598 17.00 4.22 13.99
CA THR A 598 16.71 4.43 12.57
C THR A 598 15.48 3.67 12.08
N LEU A 599 15.11 2.48 12.57
CA LEU A 599 13.75 1.94 12.27
C LEU A 599 12.63 2.65 13.06
N LEU A 600 12.98 3.38 14.12
CA LEU A 600 12.05 4.22 14.89
C LEU A 600 11.90 5.63 14.28
N ASN A 601 12.91 6.11 13.54
CA ASN A 601 13.05 7.49 13.06
C ASN A 601 13.23 7.65 11.55
N VAL A 602 13.26 6.58 10.75
CA VAL A 602 13.20 6.69 9.28
C VAL A 602 11.74 6.45 8.87
N PRO A 603 11.05 7.47 8.32
CA PRO A 603 9.65 7.37 7.92
C PRO A 603 9.40 6.50 6.70
#